data_AF-A0A938K184-F1
#
_entry.id   AF-A0A938K184-F1
#
_cell.length_a   1.000
_cell.length_b   1.000
_cell.length_c   1.000
_cell.angle_alpha   90.00
_cell.angle_beta   90.00
_cell.angle_gamma   90.00
#
_symmetry.space_group_name_H-M   'P 1'
#
loop_
_entity.id
_entity.type
_entity.pdbx_description
1 polymer ?
#
loop_
_entity_poly.entity_id
_entity_poly.type
_entity_poly.pdbx_seq_one_letter_code
_entity_poly.pdbx_strand_id
1 'polypeptide(L)'
;GRFFTEEENQRSAPVCVLGDAAKVNLLGFDDAIGKYVKINEAWLQVIGVLTPQATGDSEVEGLQALDRNNLVIAPFNTVMRRFEDNNSYLKDEIDGIYLKVAPAVDSIETASVVRAILTATHKDAGDFTVVVPAGLLEQRRRTQFIFSIVMICIAGISLLVGGIGIMNIMLATVLERTREIGIRRAIGARQGDIIRQFLTEAVLISIVGGLIGIAFGVTLSRIIASAAGWATAVTSLSIGIAFGVSVFIGLLFGIYPAVQAARLDPIEAIRYE
;
A
#
# COMPACT_ATOMS: atom_id res chain seq x y z
N GLY A 1 -12.73 28.52 -9.92
CA GLY A 1 -13.62 28.32 -11.08
C GLY A 1 -14.34 26.99 -10.97
N ARG A 2 -14.93 26.50 -12.07
CA ARG A 2 -15.62 25.20 -12.14
C ARG A 2 -15.24 24.45 -13.41
N PHE A 3 -15.59 23.17 -13.46
CA PHE A 3 -15.55 22.40 -14.70
C PHE A 3 -16.85 22.62 -15.51
N PHE A 4 -16.83 22.26 -16.80
CA PHE A 4 -18.03 22.31 -17.63
C PHE A 4 -19.02 21.20 -17.24
N THR A 5 -20.29 21.47 -17.45
CA THR A 5 -21.42 20.57 -17.17
C THR A 5 -21.80 19.76 -18.40
N GLU A 6 -22.57 18.68 -18.20
CA GLU A 6 -23.06 17.87 -19.31
C GLU A 6 -23.99 18.67 -20.25
N GLU A 7 -24.78 19.60 -19.72
CA GLU A 7 -25.64 20.48 -20.52
C GLU A 7 -24.82 21.41 -21.44
N GLU A 8 -23.69 21.93 -20.94
CA GLU A 8 -22.75 22.73 -21.74
C GLU A 8 -22.06 21.90 -22.82
N ASN A 9 -21.75 20.63 -22.53
CA ASN A 9 -21.25 19.69 -23.53
C ASN A 9 -22.30 19.42 -24.62
N GLN A 10 -23.55 19.11 -24.25
CA GLN A 10 -24.62 18.85 -25.22
C GLN A 10 -24.94 20.05 -26.12
N ARG A 11 -24.84 21.28 -25.60
CA ARG A 11 -25.08 22.52 -26.38
C ARG A 11 -23.88 23.01 -27.18
N SER A 12 -22.73 22.32 -27.14
CA SER A 12 -21.47 22.81 -27.71
C SER A 12 -21.13 24.24 -27.22
N ALA A 13 -21.30 24.49 -25.92
CA ALA A 13 -21.08 25.80 -25.33
C ALA A 13 -19.60 26.23 -25.53
N PRO A 14 -19.33 27.49 -25.92
CA PRO A 14 -17.98 27.98 -26.16
C PRO A 14 -17.26 28.32 -24.85
N VAL A 15 -17.00 27.31 -24.03
CA VAL A 15 -16.32 27.44 -22.72
C VAL A 15 -15.06 26.59 -22.68
N CYS A 16 -14.08 26.99 -21.88
CA CYS A 16 -12.86 26.23 -21.65
C CYS A 16 -12.35 26.31 -20.21
N VAL A 17 -11.53 25.33 -19.86
CA VAL A 17 -10.75 25.25 -18.63
C VAL A 17 -9.28 25.22 -19.01
N LEU A 18 -8.48 26.08 -18.39
CA LEU A 18 -7.05 26.20 -18.69
C LEU A 18 -6.21 25.41 -17.70
N GLY A 19 -5.11 24.81 -18.17
CA GLY A 19 -4.01 24.41 -17.31
C GLY A 19 -3.32 25.63 -16.67
N ASP A 20 -2.59 25.42 -15.58
CA ASP A 20 -1.92 26.50 -14.86
C ASP A 20 -0.92 27.28 -15.72
N ALA A 21 -0.04 26.57 -16.44
CA ALA A 21 0.92 27.19 -17.36
C ALA A 21 0.23 27.83 -18.57
N ALA A 22 -0.81 27.18 -19.13
CA ALA A 22 -1.59 27.74 -20.23
C ALA A 22 -2.27 29.07 -19.83
N LYS A 23 -2.78 29.16 -18.60
CA LYS A 23 -3.36 30.38 -18.04
C LYS A 23 -2.33 31.50 -17.98
N VAL A 24 -1.14 31.23 -17.48
CA VAL A 24 -0.05 32.22 -17.39
C VAL A 24 0.39 32.67 -18.79
N ASN A 25 0.53 31.74 -19.72
CA ASN A 25 0.97 32.03 -21.10
C ASN A 25 -0.04 32.85 -21.89
N LEU A 26 -1.34 32.58 -21.73
CA LEU A 26 -2.40 33.21 -22.53
C LEU A 26 -2.98 34.48 -21.91
N LEU A 27 -3.06 34.55 -20.57
CA LEU A 27 -3.77 35.60 -19.84
C LEU A 27 -2.93 36.27 -18.74
N GLY A 28 -1.70 35.80 -18.50
CA GLY A 28 -0.81 36.32 -17.47
C GLY A 28 -1.19 35.90 -16.04
N PHE A 29 -0.72 36.68 -15.06
CA PHE A 29 -0.91 36.39 -13.64
C PHE A 29 -2.26 36.84 -13.08
N ASP A 30 -3.02 37.67 -13.82
CA ASP A 30 -4.35 38.14 -13.42
C ASP A 30 -5.38 37.01 -13.33
N ASP A 31 -6.54 37.30 -12.72
CA ASP A 31 -7.66 36.36 -12.72
C ASP A 31 -8.08 36.04 -14.16
N ALA A 32 -8.23 34.75 -14.45
CA ALA A 32 -8.54 34.23 -15.78
C ALA A 32 -10.04 33.96 -15.96
N ILE A 33 -10.78 33.77 -14.87
CA ILE A 33 -12.18 33.35 -14.93
C ILE A 33 -13.05 34.48 -15.51
N GLY A 34 -13.92 34.12 -16.46
CA GLY A 34 -14.82 35.05 -17.16
C GLY A 34 -14.19 35.76 -18.36
N LYS A 35 -12.85 35.71 -18.51
CA LYS A 35 -12.16 36.22 -19.70
C LYS A 35 -12.34 35.28 -20.89
N TYR A 36 -12.10 35.82 -22.08
CA TYR A 36 -12.16 35.06 -23.33
C TYR A 36 -10.76 34.80 -23.88
N VAL A 37 -10.54 33.57 -24.33
CA VAL A 37 -9.32 33.17 -25.04
C VAL A 37 -9.73 32.80 -26.46
N LYS A 38 -8.96 33.28 -27.43
CA LYS A 38 -9.11 32.89 -28.82
C LYS A 38 -8.24 31.67 -29.10
N ILE A 39 -8.86 30.59 -29.57
CA ILE A 39 -8.17 29.39 -30.06
C ILE A 39 -8.51 29.28 -31.53
N ASN A 40 -7.52 29.27 -32.41
CA ASN A 40 -7.69 29.37 -33.85
C ASN A 40 -8.64 30.54 -34.22
N GLU A 41 -9.82 30.24 -34.74
CA GLU A 41 -10.82 31.23 -35.13
C GLU A 41 -11.97 31.40 -34.11
N ALA A 42 -12.02 30.56 -33.07
CA ALA A 42 -13.11 30.54 -32.10
C ALA A 42 -12.72 31.19 -30.76
N TRP A 43 -13.66 31.94 -30.18
CA TRP A 43 -13.55 32.48 -28.84
C TRP A 43 -14.18 31.53 -27.83
N LEU A 44 -13.44 31.19 -26.77
CA LEU A 44 -13.92 30.40 -25.65
C LEU A 44 -13.84 31.20 -24.35
N GLN A 45 -14.88 31.13 -23.53
CA GLN A 45 -14.90 31.75 -22.20
C GLN A 45 -14.22 30.83 -21.18
N VAL A 46 -13.29 31.36 -20.40
CA VAL A 46 -12.60 30.63 -19.33
C VAL A 46 -13.52 30.52 -18.12
N ILE A 47 -13.91 29.30 -17.75
CA ILE A 47 -14.78 29.02 -16.59
C ILE A 47 -14.00 28.42 -15.41
N GLY A 48 -12.77 27.98 -15.64
CA GLY A 48 -11.93 27.37 -14.63
C GLY A 48 -10.46 27.31 -15.01
N VAL A 49 -9.61 27.12 -14.00
CA VAL A 49 -8.18 26.85 -14.14
C VAL A 49 -7.88 25.61 -13.31
N LEU A 50 -7.15 24.66 -13.88
CA LEU A 50 -6.71 23.45 -13.19
C LEU A 50 -5.63 23.78 -12.17
N THR A 51 -5.66 23.11 -11.03
CA THR A 51 -4.56 23.17 -10.06
C THR A 51 -3.31 22.54 -10.68
N PRO A 52 -2.11 23.14 -10.48
CA PRO A 52 -0.86 22.59 -10.98
C PRO A 52 -0.76 21.10 -10.67
N GLN A 53 -0.62 20.30 -11.72
CA GLN A 53 -0.33 18.88 -11.58
C GLN A 53 1.19 18.73 -11.58
N ALA A 54 1.73 17.88 -10.71
CA ALA A 54 3.12 17.48 -10.85
C ALA A 54 3.28 16.87 -12.25
N THR A 55 4.15 17.48 -13.06
CA THR A 55 4.57 16.90 -14.33
C THR A 55 5.34 15.63 -13.97
N GLY A 56 4.64 14.51 -13.95
CA GLY A 56 5.32 13.23 -13.91
C GLY A 56 6.00 13.11 -15.26
N ASP A 57 7.33 13.19 -15.29
CA ASP A 57 8.19 12.81 -16.42
C ASP A 57 8.05 11.29 -16.68
N SER A 58 6.84 10.86 -16.95
CA SER A 58 6.51 9.50 -17.32
C SER A 58 6.19 9.57 -18.80
N GLU A 59 7.26 9.65 -19.60
CA GLU A 59 7.22 9.13 -20.96
C GLU A 59 6.79 7.65 -20.84
N VAL A 60 5.49 7.42 -20.95
CA VAL A 60 4.97 6.08 -21.09
C VAL A 60 5.13 5.74 -22.56
N GLU A 61 5.90 4.69 -22.85
CA GLU A 61 6.15 4.21 -24.20
C GLU A 61 4.81 4.08 -24.97
N GLY A 62 4.64 4.84 -26.06
CA GLY A 62 3.40 4.91 -26.86
C GLY A 62 2.40 6.02 -26.49
N LEU A 63 2.67 6.86 -25.47
CA LEU A 63 1.90 8.07 -25.16
C LEU A 63 2.81 9.30 -25.32
N GLN A 64 2.41 10.26 -26.15
CA GLN A 64 3.08 11.56 -26.17
C GLN A 64 2.96 12.19 -24.77
N ALA A 65 4.09 12.70 -24.25
CA ALA A 65 4.13 13.43 -22.98
C ALA A 65 3.37 14.75 -23.14
N LEU A 66 2.05 14.71 -22.95
CA LEU A 66 1.21 15.89 -22.90
C LEU A 66 1.50 16.63 -21.58
N ASP A 67 2.05 17.84 -21.68
CA ASP A 67 2.20 18.73 -20.54
C ASP A 67 0.81 19.16 -20.06
N ARG A 68 0.33 18.47 -19.03
CA ARG A 68 -0.98 18.70 -18.41
C ARG A 68 -1.17 20.13 -17.90
N ASN A 69 -0.09 20.83 -17.59
CA ASN A 69 -0.15 22.20 -17.12
C ASN A 69 -0.31 23.20 -18.26
N ASN A 70 0.05 22.84 -19.49
CA ASN A 70 -0.05 23.68 -20.68
C ASN A 70 -1.16 23.21 -21.65
N LEU A 71 -2.30 22.74 -21.12
CA LEU A 71 -3.46 22.34 -21.92
C LEU A 71 -4.60 23.35 -21.87
N VAL A 72 -5.39 23.40 -22.95
CA VAL A 72 -6.71 24.03 -22.96
C VAL A 72 -7.76 22.95 -23.15
N ILE A 73 -8.66 22.82 -22.19
CA ILE A 73 -9.68 21.77 -22.17
C ILE A 73 -11.04 22.41 -22.47
N ALA A 74 -11.74 21.89 -23.47
CA ALA A 74 -13.09 22.32 -23.83
C ALA A 74 -14.03 21.08 -23.91
N PRO A 75 -15.35 21.27 -23.87
CA PRO A 75 -16.30 20.16 -24.03
C PRO A 75 -16.12 19.46 -25.38
N PHE A 76 -16.28 18.13 -25.40
CA PHE A 76 -16.06 17.29 -26.58
C PHE A 76 -16.83 17.79 -27.81
N ASN A 77 -18.14 18.01 -27.66
CA ASN A 77 -18.97 18.48 -28.78
C ASN A 77 -18.65 19.93 -29.19
N THR A 78 -18.04 20.74 -28.31
CA THR A 78 -17.56 22.07 -28.68
C THR A 78 -16.35 21.94 -29.59
N VAL A 79 -15.46 20.99 -29.29
CA VAL A 79 -14.26 20.74 -30.09
C VAL A 79 -14.61 20.19 -31.45
N MET A 80 -15.40 19.11 -31.50
CA MET A 80 -15.80 18.46 -32.74
C MET A 80 -16.64 19.38 -33.64
N ARG A 81 -17.44 20.29 -33.07
CA ARG A 81 -18.24 21.22 -33.90
C ARG A 81 -17.48 22.44 -34.42
N ARG A 82 -16.46 22.91 -33.70
CA ARG A 82 -15.81 24.22 -33.98
C ARG A 82 -14.38 24.11 -34.49
N PHE A 83 -13.66 23.04 -34.15
CA PHE A 83 -12.24 22.89 -34.45
C PHE A 83 -11.95 21.72 -35.38
N GLU A 84 -12.83 20.73 -35.42
CA GLU A 84 -12.66 19.59 -36.30
C GLU A 84 -13.11 19.93 -37.72
N ASP A 85 -12.31 19.46 -38.67
CA ASP A 85 -12.54 19.66 -40.10
C ASP A 85 -13.26 18.45 -40.68
N ASN A 86 -14.59 18.55 -40.77
CA ASN A 86 -15.47 17.48 -41.28
C ASN A 86 -15.19 17.08 -42.74
N ASN A 87 -14.35 17.80 -43.48
CA ASN A 87 -14.04 17.50 -44.88
C ASN A 87 -12.81 16.59 -45.04
N SER A 88 -12.11 16.24 -43.96
CA SER A 88 -10.90 15.42 -44.03
C SER A 88 -11.20 13.94 -43.78
N TYR A 89 -11.47 13.19 -44.85
CA TYR A 89 -11.72 11.72 -44.82
C TYR A 89 -10.54 10.86 -44.31
N LEU A 90 -9.41 11.46 -43.95
CA LEU A 90 -8.16 10.80 -43.55
C LEU A 90 -7.75 11.11 -42.10
N LYS A 91 -8.61 11.79 -41.31
CA LYS A 91 -8.32 12.10 -39.91
C LYS A 91 -9.19 11.24 -39.00
N ASP A 92 -8.57 10.77 -37.92
CA ASP A 92 -9.29 10.11 -36.83
C ASP A 92 -10.21 11.14 -36.16
N GLU A 93 -11.46 10.76 -35.92
CA GLU A 93 -12.44 11.62 -35.22
C GLU A 93 -12.05 11.84 -33.76
N ILE A 94 -11.28 10.91 -33.17
CA ILE A 94 -10.87 10.92 -31.76
C ILE A 94 -9.43 10.40 -31.64
N ASP A 95 -8.55 11.20 -31.02
CA ASP A 95 -7.14 10.80 -30.78
C ASP A 95 -7.01 9.66 -29.74
N GLY A 96 -7.95 9.54 -28.79
CA GLY A 96 -7.94 8.47 -27.81
C GLY A 96 -9.02 8.57 -26.73
N ILE A 97 -9.22 7.45 -26.02
CA ILE A 97 -10.18 7.32 -24.92
C ILE A 97 -9.41 7.01 -23.63
N TYR A 98 -9.60 7.86 -22.62
CA TYR A 98 -9.02 7.65 -21.29
C TYR A 98 -10.00 6.89 -20.39
N LEU A 99 -9.57 5.72 -19.90
CA LEU A 99 -10.34 4.86 -19.00
C LEU A 99 -9.74 4.90 -17.60
N LYS A 100 -10.55 5.27 -16.60
CA LYS A 100 -10.15 5.21 -15.19
C LYS A 100 -10.62 3.89 -14.58
N VAL A 101 -9.67 3.02 -14.25
CA VAL A 101 -9.93 1.75 -13.57
C VAL A 101 -10.15 1.99 -12.07
N ALA A 102 -11.04 1.21 -11.45
CA ALA A 102 -11.29 1.27 -10.02
C ALA A 102 -10.05 0.81 -9.22
N PRO A 103 -9.77 1.37 -8.02
CA PRO A 103 -8.52 1.14 -7.29
C PRO A 103 -8.20 -0.31 -6.90
N ALA A 104 -9.19 -1.21 -6.91
CA ALA A 104 -9.06 -2.61 -6.50
C ALA A 104 -9.05 -3.61 -7.66
N VAL A 105 -9.10 -3.12 -8.91
CA VAL A 105 -9.16 -3.96 -10.11
C VAL A 105 -7.81 -3.92 -10.81
N ASP A 106 -7.33 -5.07 -11.30
CA ASP A 106 -6.08 -5.12 -12.05
C ASP A 106 -6.26 -4.44 -13.42
N SER A 107 -5.49 -3.39 -13.66
CA SER A 107 -5.54 -2.62 -14.91
C SER A 107 -5.00 -3.40 -16.11
N ILE A 108 -4.11 -4.37 -15.90
CA ILE A 108 -3.59 -5.24 -16.98
C ILE A 108 -4.69 -6.20 -17.43
N GLU A 109 -5.39 -6.83 -16.48
CA GLU A 109 -6.54 -7.68 -16.77
C GLU A 109 -7.69 -6.87 -17.40
N THR A 110 -7.95 -5.66 -16.88
CA THR A 110 -8.95 -4.77 -17.49
C THR A 110 -8.59 -4.43 -18.94
N ALA A 111 -7.32 -4.15 -19.22
CA ALA A 111 -6.86 -3.82 -20.56
C ALA A 111 -6.95 -5.00 -21.55
N SER A 112 -6.77 -6.24 -21.09
CA SER A 112 -6.98 -7.41 -21.96
C SER A 112 -8.45 -7.58 -22.33
N VAL A 113 -9.36 -7.34 -21.39
CA VAL A 113 -10.81 -7.34 -21.64
C VAL A 113 -11.20 -6.22 -22.60
N VAL A 114 -10.72 -4.99 -22.38
CA VAL A 114 -10.96 -3.84 -23.27
C VAL A 114 -10.45 -4.14 -24.67
N ARG A 115 -9.24 -4.70 -24.80
CA ARG A 115 -8.67 -5.10 -26.09
C ARG A 115 -9.56 -6.13 -26.79
N ALA A 116 -10.03 -7.16 -26.08
CA ALA A 116 -10.91 -8.17 -26.66
C ALA A 116 -12.25 -7.59 -27.16
N ILE A 117 -12.86 -6.68 -26.40
CA ILE A 117 -14.11 -6.00 -26.80
C ILE A 117 -13.88 -5.15 -28.06
N LEU A 118 -12.81 -4.36 -28.10
CA LEU A 118 -12.48 -3.52 -29.24
C LEU A 118 -12.12 -4.36 -30.48
N THR A 119 -11.33 -5.42 -30.33
CA THR A 119 -11.02 -6.36 -31.42
C THR A 119 -12.29 -6.96 -32.01
N ALA A 120 -13.24 -7.40 -31.17
CA ALA A 120 -14.50 -7.96 -31.64
C ALA A 120 -15.38 -6.90 -32.34
N THR A 121 -15.45 -5.69 -31.78
CA THR A 121 -16.28 -4.59 -32.31
C THR A 121 -15.72 -4.05 -33.63
N HIS A 122 -14.40 -3.95 -33.74
CA HIS A 122 -13.68 -3.44 -34.92
C HIS A 122 -13.33 -4.56 -35.92
N LYS A 123 -13.77 -5.81 -35.67
CA LYS A 123 -13.52 -6.97 -36.54
C LYS A 123 -12.03 -7.19 -36.85
N ASP A 124 -11.18 -6.97 -35.84
CA ASP A 124 -9.73 -7.13 -35.93
C ASP A 124 -9.05 -6.26 -37.01
N ALA A 125 -9.56 -5.03 -37.22
CA ALA A 125 -9.04 -4.09 -38.21
C ALA A 125 -7.65 -3.49 -37.87
N GLY A 126 -7.16 -3.66 -36.64
CA GLY A 126 -5.84 -3.18 -36.22
C GLY A 126 -5.73 -1.65 -36.09
N ASP A 127 -6.83 -0.96 -35.84
CA ASP A 127 -6.99 0.50 -35.86
C ASP A 127 -6.90 1.17 -34.47
N PHE A 128 -6.60 0.41 -33.41
CA PHE A 128 -6.48 0.93 -32.05
C PHE A 128 -5.28 0.34 -31.29
N THR A 129 -4.78 1.10 -30.32
CA THR A 129 -3.78 0.61 -29.36
C THR A 129 -4.25 0.85 -27.93
N VAL A 130 -4.29 -0.20 -27.12
CA VAL A 130 -4.57 -0.09 -25.67
C VAL A 130 -3.24 0.05 -24.94
N VAL A 131 -2.97 1.26 -24.42
CA VAL A 131 -1.79 1.55 -23.61
C VAL A 131 -2.18 1.52 -22.14
N VAL A 132 -1.55 0.63 -21.38
CA VAL A 132 -1.62 0.64 -19.91
C VAL A 132 -0.33 1.30 -19.42
N PRO A 133 -0.40 2.32 -18.54
CA PRO A 133 0.79 2.86 -17.88
C PRO A 133 1.33 1.84 -16.85
N ALA A 134 1.82 0.71 -17.33
CA ALA A 134 2.30 -0.42 -16.55
C ALA A 134 3.56 -0.07 -15.76
N GLY A 135 4.44 0.80 -16.30
CA GLY A 135 5.65 1.24 -15.60
C GLY A 135 5.38 1.88 -14.24
N LEU A 136 4.32 2.69 -14.13
CA LEU A 136 3.93 3.31 -12.85
C LEU A 136 3.37 2.28 -11.86
N LEU A 137 2.69 1.24 -12.35
CA LEU A 137 2.14 0.17 -11.53
C LEU A 137 3.22 -0.80 -11.05
N GLU A 138 4.15 -1.18 -11.93
CA GLU A 138 5.31 -2.01 -11.60
C GLU A 138 6.23 -1.30 -10.62
N GLN A 139 6.49 0.00 -10.80
CA GLN A 139 7.27 0.78 -9.86
C GLN A 139 6.59 0.81 -8.47
N ARG A 140 5.27 1.06 -8.41
CA ARG A 140 4.51 1.00 -7.15
C ARG A 140 4.57 -0.38 -6.50
N ARG A 141 4.36 -1.46 -7.26
CA ARG A 141 4.45 -2.85 -6.76
C ARG A 141 5.86 -3.17 -6.26
N ARG A 142 6.91 -2.78 -6.98
CA ARG A 142 8.31 -2.98 -6.59
C ARG A 142 8.64 -2.24 -5.31
N THR A 143 8.24 -0.97 -5.19
CA THR A 143 8.44 -0.18 -3.97
C THR A 143 7.68 -0.80 -2.78
N GLN A 144 6.42 -1.20 -2.97
CA GLN A 144 5.65 -1.90 -1.93
C GLN A 144 6.31 -3.21 -1.50
N PHE A 145 6.82 -3.99 -2.44
CA PHE A 145 7.52 -5.25 -2.16
C PHE A 145 8.79 -5.00 -1.34
N ILE A 146 9.60 -4.01 -1.71
CA ILE A 146 10.80 -3.62 -0.93
C ILE A 146 10.42 -3.20 0.48
N PHE A 147 9.41 -2.33 0.65
CA PHE A 147 8.95 -1.93 1.98
C PHE A 147 8.41 -3.11 2.80
N SER A 148 7.69 -4.04 2.16
CA SER A 148 7.20 -5.26 2.81
C SER A 148 8.35 -6.13 3.32
N ILE A 149 9.38 -6.34 2.51
CA ILE A 149 10.58 -7.09 2.93
C ILE A 149 11.25 -6.41 4.11
N VAL A 150 11.46 -5.10 4.04
CA VAL A 150 12.09 -4.33 5.12
C VAL A 150 11.30 -4.47 6.42
N MET A 151 9.97 -4.38 6.37
CA MET A 151 9.13 -4.59 7.56
C MET A 151 9.24 -6.01 8.12
N ILE A 152 9.25 -7.04 7.28
CA ILE A 152 9.43 -8.44 7.71
C ILE A 152 10.79 -8.62 8.37
N CYS A 153 11.86 -8.06 7.80
CA CYS A 153 13.20 -8.12 8.37
C CYS A 153 13.28 -7.43 9.75
N ILE A 154 12.74 -6.22 9.86
CA ILE A 154 12.71 -5.48 11.14
C ILE A 154 11.92 -6.26 12.19
N ALA A 155 10.72 -6.73 11.82
CA ALA A 155 9.89 -7.54 12.71
C ALA A 155 10.62 -8.83 13.15
N GLY A 156 11.29 -9.51 12.22
CA GLY A 156 12.06 -10.72 12.50
C GLY A 156 13.23 -10.46 13.45
N ILE A 157 13.99 -9.38 13.26
CA ILE A 157 15.09 -8.98 14.16
C ILE A 157 14.53 -8.64 15.56
N SER A 158 13.45 -7.85 15.64
CA SER A 158 12.82 -7.52 16.93
C SER A 158 12.33 -8.76 17.67
N LEU A 159 11.78 -9.73 16.93
CA LEU A 159 11.31 -11.00 17.46
C LEU A 159 12.46 -11.87 17.98
N LEU A 160 13.59 -11.91 17.27
CA LEU A 160 14.80 -12.62 17.67
C LEU A 160 15.40 -12.00 18.94
N VAL A 161 15.51 -10.68 19.02
CA VAL A 161 15.99 -9.97 20.21
C VAL A 161 15.06 -10.21 21.40
N GLY A 162 13.74 -10.17 21.18
CA GLY A 162 12.75 -10.52 22.20
C GLY A 162 12.86 -11.95 22.68
N GLY A 163 13.06 -12.90 21.76
CA GLY A 163 13.27 -14.32 22.06
C GLY A 163 14.52 -14.58 22.90
N ILE A 164 15.65 -13.94 22.56
CA ILE A 164 16.87 -13.99 23.38
C ILE A 164 16.61 -13.44 24.79
N GLY A 165 15.80 -12.37 24.90
CA GLY A 165 15.38 -11.83 26.19
C GLY A 165 14.64 -12.86 27.05
N ILE A 166 13.66 -13.56 26.48
CA ILE A 166 12.92 -14.64 27.17
C ILE A 166 13.87 -15.74 27.62
N MET A 167 14.78 -16.16 26.74
CA MET A 167 15.78 -17.18 27.04
C MET A 167 16.66 -16.78 28.23
N ASN A 168 17.16 -15.55 28.26
CA ASN A 168 18.03 -15.07 29.33
C ASN A 168 17.30 -14.97 30.67
N ILE A 169 16.07 -14.44 30.68
CA ILE A 169 15.26 -14.37 31.90
C ILE A 169 14.98 -15.78 32.42
N MET A 170 14.67 -16.72 31.55
CA MET A 170 14.40 -18.10 31.95
C MET A 170 15.66 -18.79 32.47
N LEU A 171 16.82 -18.59 31.83
CA LEU A 171 18.09 -19.14 32.27
C LEU A 171 18.48 -18.61 33.66
N ALA A 172 18.31 -17.30 33.88
CA ALA A 172 18.50 -16.70 35.20
C ALA A 172 17.55 -17.30 36.26
N THR A 173 16.26 -17.47 35.92
CA THR A 173 15.26 -18.07 36.81
C THR A 173 15.62 -19.53 37.18
N VAL A 174 16.15 -20.30 36.21
CA VAL A 174 16.63 -21.66 36.45
C VAL A 174 17.82 -21.65 37.41
N LEU A 175 18.76 -20.72 37.25
CA LEU A 175 19.92 -20.57 38.13
C LEU A 175 19.52 -20.20 39.56
N GLU A 176 18.59 -19.25 39.73
CA GLU A 176 18.06 -18.83 41.03
C GLU A 176 17.31 -19.96 41.76
N ARG A 177 16.61 -20.83 41.01
CA ARG A 177 15.81 -21.94 41.55
C ARG A 177 16.50 -23.31 41.46
N THR A 178 17.81 -23.35 41.22
CA THR A 178 18.61 -24.61 41.08
C THR A 178 18.35 -25.59 42.22
N ARG A 179 18.41 -25.13 43.47
CA ARG A 179 18.19 -25.96 44.67
C ARG A 179 16.79 -26.58 44.70
N GLU A 180 15.76 -25.84 44.35
CA GLU A 180 14.38 -26.34 44.30
C GLU A 180 14.21 -27.44 43.24
N ILE A 181 14.81 -27.25 42.07
CA ILE A 181 14.80 -28.23 40.97
C ILE A 181 15.52 -29.50 41.39
N GLY A 182 16.68 -29.37 42.05
CA GLY A 182 17.45 -30.48 42.62
C GLY A 182 16.64 -31.33 43.60
N ILE A 183 15.92 -30.67 44.53
CA ILE A 183 15.05 -31.34 45.50
C ILE A 183 13.91 -32.10 44.80
N ARG A 184 13.22 -31.48 43.83
CA ARG A 184 12.15 -32.15 43.07
C ARG A 184 12.66 -33.38 42.34
N ARG A 185 13.84 -33.29 41.73
CA ARG A 185 14.47 -34.42 41.05
C ARG A 185 14.94 -35.51 42.00
N ALA A 186 15.44 -35.18 43.18
CA ALA A 186 15.85 -36.15 44.19
C ALA A 186 14.67 -36.94 44.76
N ILE A 187 13.48 -36.33 44.82
CA ILE A 187 12.23 -36.97 45.26
C ILE A 187 11.58 -37.81 44.13
N GLY A 188 12.12 -37.76 42.91
CA GLY A 188 11.73 -38.64 41.81
C GLY A 188 11.04 -37.97 40.61
N ALA A 189 11.01 -36.64 40.53
CA ALA A 189 10.50 -35.96 39.33
C ALA A 189 11.33 -36.32 38.09
N ARG A 190 10.67 -36.63 36.98
CA ARG A 190 11.34 -36.97 35.71
C ARG A 190 11.84 -35.69 35.05
N GLN A 191 12.87 -35.80 34.21
CA GLN A 191 13.36 -34.67 33.40
C GLN A 191 12.24 -34.03 32.57
N GLY A 192 11.32 -34.85 32.05
CA GLY A 192 10.16 -34.36 31.30
C GLY A 192 9.19 -33.50 32.12
N ASP A 193 9.08 -33.72 33.43
CA ASP A 193 8.20 -32.94 34.31
C ASP A 193 8.76 -31.53 34.50
N ILE A 194 10.08 -31.43 34.67
CA ILE A 194 10.81 -30.15 34.76
C ILE A 194 10.73 -29.39 33.43
N ILE A 195 10.95 -30.07 32.30
CA ILE A 195 10.84 -29.44 30.97
C ILE A 195 9.43 -28.88 30.77
N ARG A 196 8.39 -29.67 31.06
CA ARG A 196 6.99 -29.22 30.89
C ARG A 196 6.68 -28.02 31.76
N GLN A 197 7.14 -27.99 33.01
CA GLN A 197 6.95 -26.85 33.91
C GLN A 197 7.54 -25.56 33.31
N PHE A 198 8.83 -25.56 32.97
CA PHE A 198 9.47 -24.36 32.43
C PHE A 198 8.92 -23.97 31.06
N LEU A 199 8.56 -24.94 30.23
CA LEU A 199 7.95 -24.67 28.92
C LEU A 199 6.56 -24.05 29.07
N THR A 200 5.75 -24.49 30.05
CA THR A 200 4.47 -23.85 30.35
C THR A 200 4.65 -22.43 30.87
N GLU A 201 5.68 -22.16 31.67
CA GLU A 201 6.02 -20.80 32.12
C GLU A 201 6.43 -19.91 30.95
N ALA A 202 7.27 -20.42 30.02
CA ALA A 202 7.65 -19.74 28.78
C ALA A 202 6.42 -19.35 27.95
N VAL A 203 5.56 -20.33 27.68
CA VAL A 203 4.37 -20.16 26.86
C VAL A 203 3.40 -19.18 27.53
N LEU A 204 3.25 -19.23 28.85
CA LEU A 204 2.34 -18.33 29.57
C LEU A 204 2.84 -16.87 29.51
N ILE A 205 4.15 -16.65 29.67
CA ILE A 205 4.77 -15.34 29.46
C ILE A 205 4.53 -14.84 28.03
N SER A 206 4.69 -15.70 27.03
CA SER A 206 4.46 -15.33 25.62
C SER A 206 3.00 -15.09 25.28
N ILE A 207 2.06 -15.84 25.87
CA ILE A 207 0.63 -15.59 25.69
C ILE A 207 0.25 -14.24 26.28
N VAL A 208 0.67 -13.95 27.51
CA VAL A 208 0.39 -12.68 28.18
C VAL A 208 1.02 -11.52 27.42
N GLY A 209 2.30 -11.63 27.06
CA GLY A 209 3.01 -10.64 26.25
C GLY A 209 2.38 -10.45 24.88
N GLY A 210 1.95 -11.53 24.22
CA GLY A 210 1.26 -11.49 22.93
C GLY A 210 -0.08 -10.77 23.01
N LEU A 211 -0.90 -11.05 24.03
CA LEU A 211 -2.18 -10.37 24.26
C LEU A 211 -1.98 -8.87 24.53
N ILE A 212 -1.01 -8.52 25.37
CA ILE A 212 -0.65 -7.12 25.65
C ILE A 212 -0.16 -6.44 24.37
N GLY A 213 0.68 -7.11 23.59
CA GLY A 213 1.19 -6.62 22.31
C GLY A 213 0.08 -6.38 21.28
N ILE A 214 -0.91 -7.28 21.20
CA ILE A 214 -2.08 -7.11 20.33
C ILE A 214 -2.91 -5.90 20.76
N ALA A 215 -3.22 -5.81 22.06
CA ALA A 215 -3.98 -4.68 22.60
C ALA A 215 -3.27 -3.35 22.33
N PHE A 216 -1.97 -3.30 22.56
CA PHE A 216 -1.14 -2.12 22.31
C PHE A 216 -1.06 -1.79 20.82
N GLY A 217 -0.82 -2.78 19.96
CA GLY A 217 -0.72 -2.61 18.51
C GLY A 217 -2.02 -2.11 17.88
N VAL A 218 -3.18 -2.67 18.27
CA VAL A 218 -4.49 -2.21 17.80
C VAL A 218 -4.78 -0.79 18.27
N THR A 219 -4.47 -0.47 19.53
CA THR A 219 -4.68 0.88 20.09
C THR A 219 -3.81 1.90 19.37
N LEU A 220 -2.52 1.61 19.20
CA LEU A 220 -1.57 2.49 18.52
C LEU A 220 -1.95 2.69 17.04
N SER A 221 -2.39 1.62 16.36
CA SER A 221 -2.86 1.69 14.97
C SER A 221 -4.05 2.65 14.82
N ARG A 222 -5.01 2.64 15.76
CA ARG A 222 -6.16 3.57 15.74
C ARG A 222 -5.76 5.01 16.01
N ILE A 223 -4.83 5.24 16.94
CA ILE A 223 -4.30 6.58 17.22
C ILE A 223 -3.65 7.15 15.95
N ILE A 224 -2.78 6.37 15.30
CA ILE A 224 -2.11 6.78 14.06
C ILE A 224 -3.13 7.04 12.94
N ALA A 225 -4.15 6.19 12.79
CA ALA A 225 -5.21 6.37 11.80
C ALA A 225 -5.92 7.72 11.99
N SER A 226 -6.25 8.07 13.23
CA SER A 226 -6.92 9.34 13.55
C SER A 226 -6.03 10.57 13.36
N ALA A 227 -4.74 10.46 13.66
CA ALA A 227 -3.80 11.58 13.60
C ALA A 227 -3.28 11.86 12.18
N ALA A 228 -3.04 10.82 11.38
CA ALA A 228 -2.47 10.92 10.04
C ALA A 228 -3.52 10.87 8.91
N GLY A 229 -4.79 10.61 9.23
CA GLY A 229 -5.86 10.49 8.24
C GLY A 229 -5.73 9.26 7.33
N TRP A 230 -4.98 8.23 7.75
CA TRP A 230 -4.77 7.00 6.98
C TRP A 230 -5.77 5.92 7.37
N ALA A 231 -6.28 5.19 6.36
CA ALA A 231 -7.10 4.01 6.59
C ALA A 231 -6.18 2.84 7.03
N THR A 232 -6.18 2.53 8.32
CA THR A 232 -5.49 1.33 8.83
C THR A 232 -6.42 0.12 8.74
N ALA A 233 -5.98 -0.92 8.03
CA ALA A 233 -6.69 -2.18 7.92
C ALA A 233 -6.04 -3.23 8.83
N VAL A 234 -6.64 -3.49 9.99
CA VAL A 234 -6.23 -4.59 10.88
C VAL A 234 -7.16 -5.77 10.62
N THR A 235 -6.63 -6.86 10.06
CA THR A 235 -7.41 -8.08 9.80
C THR A 235 -7.30 -9.07 10.95
N SER A 236 -8.38 -9.80 11.23
CA SER A 236 -8.39 -10.84 12.28
C SER A 236 -7.36 -11.94 12.01
N LEU A 237 -7.12 -12.26 10.73
CA LEU A 237 -6.12 -13.24 10.32
C LEU A 237 -4.70 -12.78 10.68
N SER A 238 -4.36 -11.52 10.43
CA SER A 238 -3.05 -10.96 10.79
C SER A 238 -2.80 -11.00 12.30
N ILE A 239 -3.84 -10.73 13.11
CA ILE A 239 -3.76 -10.84 14.58
C ILE A 239 -3.48 -12.30 14.99
N GLY A 240 -4.21 -13.25 14.40
CA GLY A 240 -4.02 -14.68 14.69
C GLY A 240 -2.62 -15.17 14.34
N ILE A 241 -2.09 -14.75 13.18
CA ILE A 241 -0.71 -15.08 12.77
C ILE A 241 0.30 -14.47 13.73
N ALA A 242 0.17 -13.18 14.08
CA ALA A 242 1.08 -12.51 15.00
C ALA A 242 1.08 -13.17 16.40
N PHE A 243 -0.10 -13.54 16.90
CA PHE A 243 -0.23 -14.28 18.15
C PHE A 243 0.46 -15.65 18.08
N GLY A 244 0.21 -16.40 17.02
CA GLY A 244 0.83 -17.71 16.80
C GLY A 244 2.36 -17.62 16.73
N VAL A 245 2.88 -16.62 16.03
CA VAL A 245 4.33 -16.37 15.94
C VAL A 245 4.92 -16.01 17.32
N SER A 246 4.22 -15.20 18.13
CA SER A 246 4.67 -14.84 19.48
C SER A 246 4.79 -16.07 20.39
N VAL A 247 3.78 -16.94 20.40
CA VAL A 247 3.80 -18.19 21.17
C VAL A 247 4.88 -19.14 20.67
N PHE A 248 5.03 -19.27 19.34
CA PHE A 248 6.04 -20.12 18.72
C PHE A 248 7.47 -19.72 19.11
N ILE A 249 7.76 -18.41 19.13
CA ILE A 249 9.08 -17.89 19.54
C ILE A 249 9.33 -18.14 21.03
N GLY A 250 8.32 -17.90 21.87
CA GLY A 250 8.40 -18.22 23.30
C GLY A 250 8.75 -19.67 23.57
N LEU A 251 8.09 -20.57 22.84
CA LEU A 251 8.35 -22.00 22.88
C LEU A 251 9.80 -22.30 22.44
N LEU A 252 10.21 -21.80 21.28
CA LEU A 252 11.53 -22.07 20.69
C LEU A 252 12.67 -21.65 21.64
N PHE A 253 12.61 -20.43 22.16
CA PHE A 253 13.64 -19.91 23.07
C PHE A 253 13.51 -20.43 24.51
N GLY A 254 12.35 -20.94 24.92
CA GLY A 254 12.13 -21.57 26.22
C GLY A 254 12.61 -23.03 26.31
N ILE A 255 12.70 -23.75 25.18
CA ILE A 255 13.14 -25.15 25.17
C ILE A 255 14.57 -25.30 25.70
N TYR A 256 15.49 -24.45 25.25
CA TYR A 256 16.90 -24.54 25.64
C TYR A 256 17.11 -24.47 27.17
N PRO A 257 16.65 -23.41 27.89
CA PRO A 257 16.80 -23.33 29.34
C PRO A 257 15.99 -24.40 30.07
N ALA A 258 14.81 -24.80 29.58
CA ALA A 258 14.03 -25.88 30.17
C ALA A 258 14.76 -27.24 30.14
N VAL A 259 15.43 -27.55 29.02
CA VAL A 259 16.27 -28.75 28.89
C VAL A 259 17.50 -28.64 29.79
N GLN A 260 18.12 -27.47 29.87
CA GLN A 260 19.26 -27.24 30.76
C GLN A 260 18.88 -27.47 32.23
N ALA A 261 17.75 -26.94 32.68
CA ALA A 261 17.21 -27.14 34.03
C ALA A 261 16.98 -28.61 34.36
N ALA A 262 16.40 -29.36 33.42
CA ALA A 262 16.09 -30.77 33.62
C ALA A 262 17.34 -31.66 33.70
N ARG A 263 18.46 -31.24 33.11
CA ARG A 263 19.73 -31.98 33.08
C ARG A 263 20.63 -31.74 34.29
N LEU A 264 20.29 -30.83 35.20
CA LEU A 264 21.03 -30.60 36.45
C LEU A 264 21.13 -31.90 37.27
N ASP A 265 22.32 -32.18 37.81
CA ASP A 265 22.53 -33.30 38.72
C ASP A 265 21.87 -32.97 40.08
N PRO A 266 20.94 -33.80 40.59
CA PRO A 266 20.27 -33.55 41.87
C PRO A 266 21.25 -33.39 43.03
N ILE A 267 22.38 -34.11 43.00
CA ILE A 267 23.37 -34.09 44.08
C ILE A 267 24.14 -32.77 44.06
N GLU A 268 24.56 -32.31 42.88
CA GLU A 268 25.26 -31.03 42.73
C GLU A 268 24.33 -29.83 43.01
N ALA A 269 23.08 -29.90 42.54
CA ALA A 269 22.10 -28.83 42.71
C ALA A 269 21.71 -28.57 44.18
N ILE A 270 21.79 -29.57 45.05
CA ILE A 270 21.51 -29.43 46.50
C ILE A 270 22.74 -28.94 47.27
N ARG A 271 23.94 -29.19 46.72
CA ARG A 271 25.23 -28.84 47.35
C ARG A 271 25.71 -27.43 46.99
N TYR A 272 25.07 -26.79 46.02
CA TYR A 272 25.31 -25.41 45.63
C TYR A 272 24.77 -24.45 46.71
N GLU A 273 25.66 -23.61 47.27
CA GLU A 273 25.32 -22.35 47.94
C GLU A 273 25.33 -21.21 46.93
#